data_AF-A0A135VME3-F1
#
_entry.id   AF-A0A135VME3-F1
#
_cell.length_a   1.000
_cell.length_b   1.000
_cell.length_c   1.000
_cell.angle_alpha   90.00
_cell.angle_beta   90.00
_cell.angle_gamma   90.00
#
_symmetry.space_group_name_H-M   'P 1'
#
loop_
_entity.id
_entity.type
_entity.pdbx_description
1 polymer ?
#
loop_
_entity_poly.entity_id
_entity_poly.type
_entity_poly.pdbx_seq_one_letter_code
_entity_poly.pdbx_strand_id
1 'polypeptide(L)'
;MTETVPILKHPMSKYIREDRQPWIFCSGCSVGVVTQMIARAVDDLGIDFHKVVVVSGIGCTGRISGYFKTGTYHTTHGRAIAFAEGVKIANPELEVIVVSGDGDIAAIGGNHLIHACRRNIDMTIWSND
;
A
#
# COMPACT_ATOMS: atom_id res chain seq x y z
N MET A 1 -16.22 29.16 -29.12
CA MET A 1 -16.53 28.31 -27.95
C MET A 1 -15.50 27.20 -27.98
N THR A 2 -14.47 27.27 -27.15
CA THR A 2 -13.45 26.22 -27.07
C THR A 2 -14.07 25.01 -26.42
N GLU A 3 -14.36 23.97 -27.21
CA GLU A 3 -14.80 22.68 -26.69
C GLU A 3 -13.72 22.16 -25.74
N THR A 4 -14.09 22.04 -24.46
CA THR A 4 -13.24 21.42 -23.45
C THR A 4 -13.19 19.93 -23.74
N VAL A 5 -12.09 19.46 -24.30
CA VAL A 5 -11.83 18.03 -24.49
C VAL A 5 -11.99 17.34 -23.13
N PRO A 6 -12.85 16.32 -23.00
CA PRO A 6 -13.01 15.62 -21.73
C PRO A 6 -11.67 15.01 -21.34
N ILE A 7 -11.15 15.40 -20.18
CA ILE A 7 -9.90 14.88 -19.65
C ILE A 7 -10.12 13.40 -19.35
N LEU A 8 -9.48 12.53 -20.13
CA LEU A 8 -9.53 11.09 -19.93
C LEU A 8 -8.89 10.75 -18.59
N LYS A 9 -9.70 10.43 -17.58
CA LYS A 9 -9.22 10.08 -16.25
C LYS A 9 -9.03 8.58 -16.14
N HIS A 10 -7.87 8.15 -15.65
CA HIS A 10 -7.62 6.72 -15.43
C HIS A 10 -8.61 6.16 -14.37
N PRO A 11 -9.21 4.97 -14.56
CA PRO A 11 -10.23 4.43 -13.65
C PRO A 11 -9.77 4.34 -12.18
N MET A 12 -8.51 3.97 -11.95
CA MET A 12 -7.91 3.87 -10.61
C MET A 12 -7.53 5.22 -9.97
N SER A 13 -7.70 6.35 -10.67
CA SER A 13 -7.38 7.68 -10.14
C SER A 13 -8.17 8.03 -8.88
N LYS A 14 -9.33 7.38 -8.65
CA LYS A 14 -10.13 7.50 -7.42
C LYS A 14 -9.35 7.05 -6.16
N TYR A 15 -8.38 6.15 -6.29
CA TYR A 15 -7.57 5.63 -5.18
C TYR A 15 -6.22 6.31 -5.00
N ILE A 16 -5.74 7.03 -6.02
CA ILE A 16 -4.35 7.54 -6.07
C ILE A 16 -4.31 9.05 -5.93
N ARG A 17 -3.39 9.57 -5.11
CA ARG A 17 -3.05 10.98 -4.91
C ARG A 17 -2.38 11.53 -6.17
N GLU A 18 -3.18 12.21 -6.99
CA GLU A 18 -2.76 12.78 -8.27
C GLU A 18 -1.82 13.98 -8.09
N ASP A 19 -1.92 14.69 -6.96
CA ASP A 19 -1.04 15.79 -6.55
C ASP A 19 0.39 15.36 -6.28
N ARG A 20 0.64 14.05 -6.14
CA ARG A 20 1.98 13.48 -5.93
C ARG A 20 2.58 12.84 -7.17
N GLN A 21 1.91 12.99 -8.32
CA GLN A 21 2.45 12.58 -9.61
C GLN A 21 3.41 13.65 -10.15
N PRO A 22 4.46 13.27 -10.91
CA PRO A 22 4.81 11.91 -11.32
C PRO A 22 5.39 11.06 -10.18
N TRP A 23 5.29 9.73 -10.32
CA TRP A 23 5.93 8.79 -9.40
C TRP A 23 7.45 9.01 -9.34
N ILE A 24 8.05 8.76 -8.18
CA ILE A 24 9.51 8.80 -8.00
C ILE A 24 10.23 7.53 -8.50
N PHE A 25 9.47 6.54 -8.97
CA PHE A 25 10.00 5.24 -9.37
C PHE A 25 10.62 5.32 -10.77
N CYS A 26 11.64 4.50 -11.02
CA CYS A 26 12.25 4.39 -12.34
C CYS A 26 11.22 3.97 -13.39
N SER A 27 11.40 4.43 -14.63
CA SER A 27 10.57 3.96 -15.75
C SER A 27 10.71 2.45 -15.93
N GLY A 28 9.59 1.73 -15.96
CA GLY A 28 9.57 0.26 -16.02
C GLY A 28 9.71 -0.45 -14.66
N CYS A 29 9.84 0.28 -13.55
CA CYS A 29 9.87 -0.33 -12.23
C CYS A 29 8.53 -0.98 -11.86
N SER A 30 8.58 -2.21 -11.33
CA SER A 30 7.40 -2.98 -10.89
C SER A 30 6.61 -2.31 -9.76
N VAL A 31 7.25 -1.48 -8.94
CA VAL A 31 6.61 -0.78 -7.81
C VAL A 31 5.40 0.06 -8.27
N GLY A 32 5.52 0.73 -9.41
CA GLY A 32 4.40 1.48 -10.01
C GLY A 32 3.27 0.57 -10.49
N VAL A 33 3.62 -0.57 -11.11
CA VAL A 33 2.67 -1.58 -11.58
C VAL A 33 1.89 -2.18 -10.40
N VAL A 34 2.59 -2.54 -9.33
CA VAL A 34 1.98 -3.11 -8.13
C VAL A 34 1.06 -2.12 -7.47
N THR A 35 1.42 -0.85 -7.39
CA THR A 35 0.52 0.17 -6.83
C THR A 35 -0.81 0.20 -7.56
N GLN A 36 -0.78 0.07 -8.89
CA GLN A 36 -2.00 -0.05 -9.70
C GLN A 36 -2.73 -1.38 -9.46
N MET A 37 -2.00 -2.49 -9.28
CA MET A 37 -2.60 -3.80 -9.01
C MET A 37 -3.31 -3.84 -7.65
N ILE A 38 -2.74 -3.24 -6.61
CA ILE A 38 -3.39 -3.10 -5.29
C ILE A 38 -4.67 -2.28 -5.42
N ALA A 39 -4.62 -1.14 -6.13
CA ALA A 39 -5.81 -0.32 -6.38
C ALA A 39 -6.92 -1.09 -7.12
N ARG A 40 -6.54 -1.89 -8.12
CA ARG A 40 -7.47 -2.76 -8.86
C ARG A 40 -8.06 -3.85 -7.98
N ALA A 41 -7.24 -4.53 -7.19
CA ALA A 41 -7.72 -5.58 -6.29
C ALA A 41 -8.75 -5.05 -5.29
N VAL A 42 -8.53 -3.86 -4.73
CA VAL A 42 -9.50 -3.19 -3.86
C VAL A 42 -10.81 -2.88 -4.58
N ASP A 43 -10.75 -2.41 -5.83
CA ASP A 43 -11.95 -2.12 -6.65
C ASP A 43 -12.71 -3.39 -7.02
N ASP A 44 -12.01 -4.40 -7.51
CA ASP A 44 -12.58 -5.66 -8.00
C ASP A 44 -13.24 -6.46 -6.87
N LEU A 45 -12.68 -6.40 -5.66
CA LEU A 45 -13.25 -7.02 -4.47
C LEU A 45 -14.38 -6.20 -3.83
N GLY A 46 -14.65 -4.98 -4.33
CA GLY A 46 -15.68 -4.10 -3.77
C GLY A 46 -15.39 -3.67 -2.33
N ILE A 47 -14.11 -3.65 -1.93
CA ILE A 47 -13.71 -3.27 -0.57
C ILE A 47 -13.95 -1.76 -0.42
N ASP A 48 -14.60 -1.38 0.68
CA ASP A 48 -14.77 0.03 1.02
C ASP A 48 -13.40 0.67 1.25
N PHE A 49 -13.00 1.55 0.33
CA PHE A 49 -11.69 2.18 0.35
C PHE A 49 -11.44 3.02 1.61
N HIS A 50 -12.50 3.53 2.26
CA HIS A 50 -12.38 4.27 3.52
C HIS A 50 -11.99 3.37 4.70
N LYS A 51 -12.17 2.05 4.59
CA LYS A 51 -11.74 1.05 5.57
C LYS A 51 -10.35 0.47 5.27
N VAL A 52 -9.77 0.78 4.10
CA VAL A 52 -8.44 0.29 3.74
C VAL A 52 -7.37 1.11 4.45
N VAL A 53 -6.40 0.44 5.07
CA VAL A 53 -5.20 1.07 5.62
C VAL A 53 -3.97 0.48 4.98
N VAL A 54 -3.15 1.33 4.35
CA VAL A 54 -1.89 0.93 3.73
C VAL A 54 -0.72 1.30 4.63
N VAL A 55 -0.02 0.29 5.14
CA VAL A 55 1.15 0.46 6.00
C VAL A 55 2.40 0.07 5.21
N SER A 56 3.46 0.86 5.29
CA SER A 56 4.71 0.58 4.60
C SER A 56 5.93 0.80 5.47
N GLY A 57 7.02 0.10 5.15
CA GLY A 57 8.33 0.29 5.76
C GLY A 57 9.20 1.26 4.96
N ILE A 58 10.52 1.12 5.06
CA ILE A 58 11.47 2.01 4.37
C ILE A 58 12.04 1.32 3.12
N GLY A 59 12.07 2.05 2.01
CA GLY A 59 12.63 1.59 0.72
C GLY A 59 11.88 2.22 -0.46
N CYS A 60 12.24 1.83 -1.69
CA CYS A 60 11.51 2.28 -2.88
C CYS A 60 10.04 1.89 -2.78
N THR A 61 9.76 0.61 -2.51
CA THR A 61 8.40 0.09 -2.27
C THR A 61 7.70 0.77 -1.09
N GLY A 62 8.45 1.14 -0.06
CA GLY A 62 7.92 1.85 1.11
C GLY A 62 7.20 3.16 0.77
N ARG A 63 7.53 3.77 -0.37
CA ARG A 63 6.95 5.05 -0.80
C ARG A 63 5.53 4.90 -1.35
N ILE A 64 5.06 3.68 -1.64
CA ILE A 64 3.71 3.39 -2.14
C ILE A 64 2.62 3.99 -1.25
N SER A 65 2.75 3.89 0.09
CA SER A 65 1.77 4.45 1.03
C SER A 65 1.56 5.96 0.85
N GLY A 66 2.59 6.67 0.36
CA GLY A 66 2.50 8.09 0.05
C GLY A 66 1.50 8.43 -1.05
N TYR A 67 1.11 7.46 -1.89
CA TYR A 67 0.31 7.66 -3.09
C TYR A 67 -1.15 7.23 -2.96
N PHE A 68 -1.55 6.48 -1.94
CA PHE A 68 -2.96 6.13 -1.77
C PHE A 68 -3.76 7.25 -1.09
N LYS A 69 -5.01 7.46 -1.52
CA LYS A 69 -5.99 8.43 -0.97
C LYS A 69 -6.74 7.87 0.26
N THR A 70 -6.12 6.99 1.04
CA THR A 70 -6.73 6.39 2.25
C THR A 70 -5.84 6.58 3.49
N GLY A 71 -6.17 5.91 4.60
CA GLY A 71 -5.31 5.80 5.78
C GLY A 71 -3.97 5.19 5.40
N THR A 72 -2.91 5.98 5.45
CA THR A 72 -1.58 5.56 4.97
C THR A 72 -0.52 5.84 6.01
N TYR A 73 0.30 4.86 6.35
CA TYR A 73 1.36 5.00 7.35
C TYR A 73 2.70 4.55 6.76
N HIS A 74 3.64 5.49 6.63
CA HIS A 74 5.02 5.21 6.26
C HIS A 74 5.85 5.14 7.55
N THR A 75 6.23 3.93 7.94
CA THR A 75 6.77 3.61 9.26
C THR A 75 8.29 3.47 9.24
N THR A 76 8.88 2.97 10.32
CA THR A 76 10.33 2.75 10.41
C THR A 76 10.74 1.44 9.74
N HIS A 77 12.02 1.37 9.36
CA HIS A 77 12.58 0.26 8.59
C HIS A 77 12.38 -1.08 9.32
N GLY A 78 11.72 -2.03 8.65
CA GLY A 78 11.41 -3.35 9.17
C GLY A 78 10.37 -3.37 10.28
N ARG A 79 9.55 -2.32 10.46
CA ARG A 79 8.52 -2.24 11.51
C ARG A 79 7.10 -2.11 10.97
N ALA A 80 6.92 -2.16 9.65
CA ALA A 80 5.61 -2.06 9.01
C ALA A 80 4.64 -3.13 9.51
N ILE A 81 5.09 -4.39 9.63
CA ILE A 81 4.27 -5.50 10.11
C ILE A 81 3.84 -5.28 11.57
N ALA A 82 4.79 -4.96 12.46
CA ALA A 82 4.48 -4.72 13.87
C ALA A 82 3.50 -3.55 14.06
N PHE A 83 3.64 -2.49 13.25
CA PHE A 83 2.71 -1.37 13.26
C PHE A 83 1.33 -1.78 12.74
N ALA A 84 1.27 -2.52 11.63
CA ALA A 84 0.04 -3.01 11.02
C ALA A 84 -0.76 -3.94 11.94
N GLU A 85 -0.09 -4.81 12.68
CA GLU A 85 -0.75 -5.63 13.71
C GLU A 85 -1.42 -4.76 14.77
N GLY A 86 -0.75 -3.70 15.22
CA GLY A 86 -1.34 -2.73 16.15
C GLY A 86 -2.60 -2.07 15.58
N VAL A 87 -2.58 -1.67 14.30
CA VAL A 87 -3.74 -1.11 13.61
C VAL A 87 -4.90 -2.11 13.56
N LYS A 88 -4.64 -3.34 13.12
CA LYS A 88 -5.69 -4.38 12.97
C LYS A 88 -6.25 -4.82 14.32
N ILE A 89 -5.42 -4.92 15.35
CA ILE A 89 -5.87 -5.23 16.72
C ILE A 89 -6.74 -4.09 17.28
N ALA A 90 -6.34 -2.84 17.04
CA ALA A 90 -7.09 -1.68 17.54
C ALA A 90 -8.45 -1.51 16.84
N ASN A 91 -8.54 -1.84 15.56
CA ASN A 91 -9.80 -1.82 14.82
C ASN A 91 -9.87 -3.00 13.83
N PRO A 92 -10.52 -4.12 14.22
CA PRO A 92 -10.62 -5.32 13.40
C PRO A 92 -11.40 -5.15 12.08
N GLU A 93 -12.24 -4.11 11.98
CA GLU A 93 -13.07 -3.81 10.80
C GLU A 93 -12.27 -3.22 9.63
N LEU A 94 -11.00 -2.86 9.85
CA LEU A 94 -10.14 -2.28 8.81
C LEU A 94 -9.50 -3.37 7.95
N GLU A 95 -9.42 -3.09 6.65
CA GLU A 95 -8.64 -3.89 5.70
C GLU A 95 -7.20 -3.39 5.73
N VAL A 96 -6.30 -4.13 6.38
CA VAL A 96 -4.92 -3.70 6.59
C VAL A 96 -4.00 -4.36 5.58
N ILE A 97 -3.33 -3.53 4.77
CA ILE A 97 -2.42 -3.96 3.71
C ILE A 97 -1.01 -3.43 4.00
N VAL A 98 -0.06 -4.32 4.25
CA VAL A 98 1.36 -4.01 4.38
C VAL A 98 2.02 -4.09 3.02
N VAL A 99 2.77 -3.05 2.64
CA VAL A 99 3.46 -2.96 1.35
C VAL A 99 4.91 -2.53 1.60
N SER A 100 5.87 -3.42 1.36
CA SER A 100 7.29 -3.11 1.56
C SER A 100 8.20 -3.94 0.65
N GLY A 101 9.51 -3.66 0.68
CA GLY A 101 10.51 -4.46 -0.05
C GLY A 101 10.92 -5.73 0.69
N ASP A 102 11.52 -6.65 -0.03
CA ASP A 102 12.20 -7.86 0.45
C ASP A 102 13.14 -7.61 1.65
N GLY A 103 14.05 -6.62 1.55
CA GLY A 103 14.98 -6.29 2.64
C GLY A 103 14.27 -5.74 3.89
N ASP A 104 13.15 -5.03 3.71
CA ASP A 104 12.38 -4.49 4.83
C ASP A 104 11.56 -5.58 5.52
N ILE A 105 10.90 -6.47 4.76
CA ILE A 105 10.02 -7.53 5.30
C ILE A 105 10.80 -8.76 5.74
N ALA A 106 11.69 -9.29 4.89
CA ALA A 106 12.34 -10.58 5.10
C ALA A 106 13.72 -10.47 5.78
N ALA A 107 14.43 -9.34 5.64
CA ALA A 107 15.70 -9.12 6.35
C ALA A 107 15.49 -8.45 7.71
N ILE A 108 15.55 -7.11 7.81
CA ILE A 108 15.47 -6.41 9.11
C ILE A 108 14.11 -6.59 9.81
N GLY A 109 13.05 -6.83 9.03
CA GLY A 109 11.70 -7.12 9.52
C GLY A 109 11.38 -8.62 9.71
N GLY A 110 12.30 -9.53 9.37
CA GLY A 110 12.00 -10.96 9.24
C GLY A 110 11.37 -11.59 10.49
N ASN A 111 11.84 -11.22 11.68
CA ASN A 111 11.25 -11.70 12.93
C ASN A 111 9.78 -11.29 13.08
N HIS A 112 9.40 -10.08 12.67
CA HIS A 112 8.02 -9.61 12.73
C HIS A 112 7.13 -10.39 11.77
N LEU A 113 7.63 -10.72 10.58
CA LEU A 113 6.91 -11.56 9.61
C LEU A 113 6.61 -12.95 10.19
N ILE A 114 7.63 -13.62 10.73
CA ILE A 114 7.48 -14.97 11.32
C ILE A 114 6.43 -14.94 12.44
N HIS A 115 6.49 -13.93 13.30
CA HIS A 115 5.55 -13.81 14.40
C HIS A 115 4.14 -13.40 13.95
N ALA A 116 4.00 -12.59 12.90
CA ALA A 116 2.71 -12.26 12.31
C ALA A 116 2.01 -13.50 11.74
N CYS A 117 2.74 -14.32 10.97
CA CYS A 117 2.22 -15.60 10.47
C CYS A 117 1.77 -16.52 11.62
N ARG A 118 2.53 -16.56 12.73
CA ARG A 118 2.17 -17.37 13.91
C ARG A 118 0.93 -16.85 14.64
N ARG A 119 0.73 -15.53 14.68
CA ARG A 119 -0.44 -14.91 15.31
C ARG A 119 -1.70 -14.98 14.45
N ASN A 120 -1.53 -15.17 13.14
CA ASN A 120 -2.63 -15.25 12.17
C ASN A 120 -3.59 -14.07 12.28
N ILE A 121 -3.03 -12.87 12.44
CA ILE A 121 -3.81 -11.63 12.39
C ILE A 121 -4.24 -11.41 10.94
N ASP A 122 -5.52 -11.12 10.75
CA ASP A 122 -6.14 -10.91 9.45
C ASP A 122 -5.63 -9.63 8.77
N MET A 123 -4.54 -9.73 8.03
CA MET A 123 -3.96 -8.64 7.26
C MET A 123 -3.19 -9.19 6.06
N THR A 124 -3.12 -8.39 5.00
CA THR A 124 -2.38 -8.74 3.79
C THR A 124 -0.97 -8.18 3.86
N ILE A 125 0.06 -9.02 3.63
CA ILE A 125 1.46 -8.58 3.54
C ILE A 125 1.94 -8.79 2.10
N TRP A 126 2.33 -7.69 1.45
CA TRP A 126 2.88 -7.69 0.10
C TRP A 126 4.36 -7.27 0.13
N SER A 127 5.23 -8.16 -0.34
CA SER A 127 6.66 -7.96 -0.45
C SER A 127 7.07 -7.82 -1.91
N ASN A 128 7.72 -6.71 -2.27
CA ASN A 128 8.38 -6.57 -3.56
C ASN A 128 9.78 -7.19 -3.49
N ASP A 129 9.96 -8.29 -4.18
CA ASP A 129 11.26 -8.86 -4.57
C ASP A 129 11.50 -8.52 -6.05
#